data_AF-A0A1F9N9Z1-F1
#
_entry.id   AF-A0A1F9N9Z1-F1
#
_cell.length_a   1.000
_cell.length_b   1.000
_cell.length_c   1.000
_cell.angle_alpha   90.00
_cell.angle_beta   90.00
_cell.angle_gamma   90.00
#
_symmetry.space_group_name_H-M   'P 1'
#
loop_
_entity.id
_entity.type
_entity.pdbx_description
1 polymer ?
#
loop_
_entity_poly.entity_id
_entity_poly.type
_entity_poly.pdbx_seq_one_letter_code
_entity_poly.pdbx_strand_id
1 'polypeptide(L)'
;MNAILMRAGFAVTGNSKTHWQRAEEEGRVVEVPFPGALVVFDYTYDANANGLVDDELTHIGVVLEVGRDGTVTIVHFGSGRVTELNMNLQDPSVHRRDGRVLNDYLRSPSYGPKDGPRLAGQLFHGYFRPPR
;
A
#
# COMPACT_ATOMS: atom_id res chain seq x y z
N MET A 1 7.68 -7.89 5.44
CA MET A 1 7.43 -6.45 5.20
C MET A 1 8.69 -5.68 4.78
N ASN A 2 9.89 -5.96 5.30
CA ASN A 2 11.12 -5.18 5.00
C ASN A 2 11.91 -5.57 3.74
N ALA A 3 11.50 -6.62 3.02
CA ALA A 3 12.26 -7.14 1.90
C ALA A 3 12.38 -6.14 0.73
N ILE A 4 11.39 -5.26 0.53
CA ILE A 4 11.38 -4.32 -0.61
C ILE A 4 12.14 -3.05 -0.33
N LEU A 5 12.01 -2.47 0.86
CA LEU A 5 12.81 -1.32 1.23
C LEU A 5 14.31 -1.68 1.16
N MET A 6 14.68 -2.87 1.66
CA MET A 6 16.04 -3.39 1.54
C MET A 6 16.47 -3.60 0.07
N ARG A 7 15.59 -4.11 -0.80
CA ARG A 7 15.89 -4.29 -2.24
C ARG A 7 15.98 -2.98 -3.01
N ALA A 8 15.26 -1.95 -2.56
CA ALA A 8 15.33 -0.58 -3.08
C ALA A 8 16.52 0.22 -2.50
N GLY A 9 17.41 -0.42 -1.71
CA GLY A 9 18.61 0.20 -1.17
C GLY A 9 18.41 0.94 0.16
N PHE A 10 17.22 0.90 0.75
CA PHE A 10 16.95 1.53 2.04
C PHE A 10 17.24 0.55 3.18
N ALA A 11 18.20 0.90 4.04
CA ALA A 11 18.47 0.19 5.28
C ALA A 11 17.44 0.60 6.34
N VAL A 12 16.27 -0.06 6.34
CA VAL A 12 15.17 0.29 7.24
C VAL A 12 14.82 -0.86 8.18
N THR A 13 14.75 -0.53 9.46
CA THR A 13 14.26 -1.39 10.53
C THR A 13 12.87 -0.91 10.98
N GLY A 14 11.97 -1.83 11.32
CA GLY A 14 10.59 -1.53 11.70
C GLY A 14 9.56 -2.28 10.85
N ASN A 15 8.29 -1.92 11.01
CA ASN A 15 7.18 -2.34 10.14
C ASN A 15 6.55 -1.11 9.48
N SER A 16 5.53 -1.30 8.64
CA SER A 16 4.77 -0.23 7.98
C SER A 16 4.34 0.87 8.94
N LYS A 17 3.79 0.51 10.11
CA LYS A 17 3.38 1.45 11.16
C LYS A 17 4.53 2.30 11.67
N THR A 18 5.67 1.71 11.98
CA THR A 18 6.86 2.47 12.42
C THR A 18 7.36 3.43 11.34
N HIS A 19 7.33 3.02 10.06
CA HIS A 19 7.76 3.89 8.96
C HIS A 19 6.82 5.08 8.74
N TRP A 20 5.51 4.85 8.87
CA TRP A 20 4.50 5.90 8.77
C TRP A 20 4.63 6.91 9.91
N GLN A 21 4.66 6.45 11.17
CA GLN A 21 4.74 7.33 12.34
C GLN A 21 5.96 8.26 12.28
N ARG A 22 7.14 7.71 11.91
CA ARG A 22 8.34 8.55 11.69
C ARG A 22 8.16 9.55 10.56
N ALA A 23 7.42 9.18 9.50
CA ALA A 23 7.16 10.09 8.41
C ALA A 23 6.25 11.25 8.85
N GLU A 24 5.27 11.00 9.71
CA GLU A 24 4.44 12.05 10.30
C GLU A 24 5.27 12.98 11.19
N GLU A 25 6.04 12.41 12.13
CA GLU A 25 6.91 13.15 13.04
C GLU A 25 7.93 14.04 12.31
N GLU A 26 8.45 13.58 11.17
CA GLU A 26 9.45 14.27 10.38
C GLU A 26 8.85 15.13 9.24
N GLY A 27 7.52 15.22 9.12
CA GLY A 27 6.86 16.00 8.05
C GLY A 27 7.12 15.47 6.63
N ARG A 28 7.27 14.16 6.48
CA ARG A 28 7.51 13.46 5.20
C ARG A 28 6.24 12.93 4.52
N VAL A 29 5.07 13.07 5.12
CA VAL A 29 3.79 12.74 4.47
C VAL A 29 3.58 13.64 3.26
N VAL A 30 3.07 13.07 2.16
CA VAL A 30 2.80 13.81 0.91
C VAL A 30 1.41 13.48 0.40
N GLU A 31 0.75 14.47 -0.21
CA GLU A 31 -0.55 14.27 -0.84
C GLU A 31 -0.43 13.69 -2.25
N VAL A 32 0.54 14.20 -3.01
CA VAL A 32 0.76 13.81 -4.41
C VAL A 32 1.90 12.78 -4.48
N PRO A 33 1.65 11.56 -5.00
CA PRO A 33 2.68 10.55 -5.13
C PRO A 33 3.69 10.91 -6.23
N PHE A 34 4.89 10.35 -6.10
CA PHE A 34 5.95 10.46 -7.10
C PHE A 34 6.74 9.14 -7.12
N PRO A 35 7.42 8.79 -8.22
CA PRO A 35 8.29 7.61 -8.27
C PRO A 35 9.30 7.58 -7.11
N GLY A 36 9.32 6.47 -6.37
CA GLY A 36 10.13 6.28 -5.16
C GLY A 36 9.46 6.71 -3.84
N ALA A 37 8.28 7.34 -3.88
CA ALA A 37 7.47 7.53 -2.67
C ALA A 37 7.06 6.17 -2.09
N LEU A 38 6.86 6.14 -0.77
CA LEU A 38 6.29 5.00 -0.07
C LEU A 38 4.77 5.19 0.05
N VAL A 39 4.05 4.08 -0.01
CA VAL A 39 2.59 4.03 0.18
C VAL A 39 2.26 3.03 1.28
N VAL A 40 1.33 3.37 2.16
CA VAL A 40 0.85 2.51 3.24
C VAL A 40 -0.65 2.25 3.11
N PHE A 41 -1.06 1.07 3.56
CA PHE A 41 -2.43 0.56 3.47
C PHE A 41 -2.91 0.00 4.81
N ASP A 42 -4.21 0.12 5.03
CA ASP A 42 -4.92 -0.36 6.21
C ASP A 42 -5.60 -1.71 5.96
N TYR A 43 -5.89 -2.42 7.05
CA TYR A 43 -6.79 -3.57 7.09
C TYR A 43 -6.45 -4.66 6.07
N THR A 44 -5.17 -4.90 5.76
CA THR A 44 -4.76 -5.90 4.76
C THR A 44 -4.64 -7.31 5.35
N TYR A 45 -4.35 -7.42 6.65
CA TYR A 45 -4.37 -8.65 7.44
C TYR A 45 -4.53 -8.32 8.93
N ASP A 46 -4.84 -9.33 9.74
CA ASP A 46 -4.91 -9.26 11.21
C ASP A 46 -3.48 -9.23 11.77
N ALA A 47 -3.00 -8.03 12.11
CA ALA A 47 -1.61 -7.81 12.53
C ALA A 47 -1.41 -7.99 14.04
N ASN A 48 -2.46 -7.78 14.84
CA ASN A 48 -2.42 -7.96 16.29
C ASN A 48 -2.86 -9.37 16.74
N ALA A 49 -3.34 -10.20 15.82
CA ALA A 49 -3.81 -11.58 16.02
C ALA A 49 -5.05 -11.70 16.92
N ASN A 50 -5.95 -10.70 16.90
CA ASN A 50 -7.21 -10.71 17.66
C ASN A 50 -8.34 -11.46 16.94
N GLY A 51 -8.09 -11.98 15.72
CA GLY A 51 -9.07 -12.67 14.88
C GLY A 51 -9.89 -11.72 13.98
N LEU A 52 -9.59 -10.42 13.97
CA LEU A 52 -10.25 -9.39 13.19
C LEU A 52 -9.23 -8.70 12.27
N VAL A 53 -9.71 -8.23 11.11
CA VAL A 53 -8.89 -7.43 10.19
C VAL A 53 -9.28 -5.96 10.39
N ASP A 54 -8.86 -5.41 11.53
CA ASP A 54 -9.16 -4.05 11.99
C ASP A 54 -7.92 -3.20 12.29
N ASP A 55 -6.73 -3.72 11.95
CA ASP A 55 -5.47 -3.01 12.12
C ASP A 55 -5.18 -2.03 10.96
N GLU A 56 -4.79 -0.81 11.32
CA GLU A 56 -4.26 0.20 10.40
C GLU A 56 -2.77 0.00 10.14
N LEU A 57 -2.30 0.59 9.04
CA LEU A 57 -0.90 0.63 8.64
C LEU A 57 -0.29 -0.77 8.56
N THR A 58 -1.01 -1.69 7.92
CA THR A 58 -0.67 -3.12 7.87
C THR A 58 0.12 -3.50 6.64
N HIS A 59 0.23 -2.65 5.61
CA HIS A 59 1.01 -3.02 4.43
C HIS A 59 1.69 -1.82 3.80
N ILE A 60 2.82 -2.05 3.12
CA ILE A 60 3.64 -1.00 2.51
C ILE A 60 4.11 -1.40 1.11
N GLY A 61 4.22 -0.40 0.24
CA GLY A 61 4.79 -0.53 -1.10
C GLY A 61 5.61 0.70 -1.50
N VAL A 62 6.26 0.62 -2.66
CA VAL A 62 7.00 1.71 -3.30
C VAL A 62 6.30 2.08 -4.59
N VAL A 63 6.03 3.37 -4.77
CA VAL A 63 5.51 3.91 -6.03
C VAL A 63 6.56 3.75 -7.12
N LEU A 64 6.24 3.02 -8.18
CA LEU A 64 7.08 2.84 -9.35
C LEU A 64 6.80 3.93 -10.40
N GLU A 65 5.51 4.16 -10.69
CA GLU A 65 5.06 5.10 -11.73
C GLU A 65 3.73 5.74 -11.31
N VAL A 66 3.50 6.97 -11.78
CA VAL A 66 2.20 7.66 -11.70
C VAL A 66 1.73 7.95 -13.13
N GLY A 67 0.70 7.23 -13.56
CA GLY A 67 0.09 7.38 -14.88
C GLY A 67 -0.66 8.70 -15.04
N ARG A 68 -0.84 9.11 -16.30
CA ARG A 68 -1.57 10.35 -16.64
C ARG A 68 -3.04 10.36 -16.21
N ASP A 69 -3.63 9.18 -16.02
CA ASP A 69 -5.01 8.98 -15.54
C ASP A 69 -5.09 8.86 -14.01
N GLY A 70 -3.99 9.13 -13.30
CA GLY A 70 -3.91 9.03 -11.84
C GLY A 70 -3.72 7.60 -11.32
N THR A 71 -3.60 6.61 -12.20
CA THR A 71 -3.27 5.24 -11.77
C THR A 71 -1.82 5.17 -11.30
N VAL A 72 -1.61 4.65 -10.10
CA VAL A 72 -0.30 4.49 -9.47
C VAL A 72 0.09 3.03 -9.54
N THR A 73 1.24 2.74 -10.16
CA THR A 73 1.83 1.40 -10.14
C THR A 73 2.80 1.29 -8.97
N ILE A 74 2.64 0.24 -8.17
CA ILE A 74 3.31 0.08 -6.87
C ILE A 74 3.97 -1.28 -6.82
N VAL A 75 5.24 -1.33 -6.43
CA VAL A 75 5.95 -2.57 -6.13
C VAL A 75 5.82 -2.87 -4.63
N HIS A 76 5.33 -4.06 -4.29
CA HIS A 76 5.09 -4.48 -2.90
C HIS A 76 5.40 -5.97 -2.66
N PHE A 77 5.59 -6.35 -1.40
CA PHE A 77 6.00 -7.70 -1.00
C PHE A 77 4.75 -8.37 -0.46
N GLY A 78 4.06 -9.09 -1.33
CA GLY A 78 2.83 -9.79 -1.03
C GLY A 78 2.98 -11.27 -1.32
N SER A 79 2.33 -12.13 -0.53
CA SER A 79 2.26 -13.57 -0.79
C SER A 79 3.64 -14.23 -1.03
N GLY A 80 4.66 -13.79 -0.30
CA GLY A 80 6.02 -14.35 -0.36
C GLY A 80 6.90 -13.89 -1.52
N ARG A 81 6.45 -12.93 -2.34
CA ARG A 81 7.24 -12.42 -3.48
C ARG A 81 7.09 -10.91 -3.65
N VAL A 82 8.02 -10.33 -4.41
CA VAL A 82 7.90 -8.96 -4.92
C VAL A 82 7.00 -9.01 -6.15
N THR A 83 5.95 -8.20 -6.17
CA THR A 83 5.02 -8.07 -7.30
C THR A 83 4.57 -6.62 -7.44
N GLU A 84 3.98 -6.31 -8.58
CA GLU A 84 3.34 -5.02 -8.84
C GLU A 84 1.85 -5.08 -8.52
N LEU A 85 1.28 -3.93 -8.15
CA LEU A 85 -0.16 -3.69 -8.07
C LEU A 85 -0.49 -2.31 -8.63
N ASN A 86 -1.69 -2.14 -9.15
CA ASN A 86 -2.25 -0.87 -9.58
C ASN A 86 -3.22 -0.32 -8.54
N MET A 87 -3.24 1.00 -8.39
CA MET A 87 -4.19 1.72 -7.54
C MET A 87 -4.63 3.01 -8.21
N ASN A 88 -5.93 3.28 -8.21
CA ASN A 88 -6.48 4.55 -8.67
C ASN A 88 -7.51 5.07 -7.65
N LEU A 89 -7.18 6.22 -7.05
CA LEU A 89 -7.98 6.85 -5.99
C LEU A 89 -9.17 7.68 -6.52
N GLN A 90 -9.27 7.91 -7.84
CA GLN A 90 -10.46 8.54 -8.43
C GLN A 90 -11.65 7.58 -8.41
N ASP A 91 -11.38 6.27 -8.47
CA ASP A 91 -12.39 5.21 -8.47
C ASP A 91 -11.98 4.07 -7.52
N PRO A 92 -11.86 4.32 -6.20
CA PRO A 92 -11.17 3.42 -5.27
C PRO A 92 -11.85 2.04 -5.14
N SER A 93 -13.17 1.96 -5.35
CA SER A 93 -13.95 0.72 -5.29
C SER A 93 -14.06 -0.03 -6.63
N VAL A 94 -13.42 0.46 -7.69
CA VAL A 94 -13.51 -0.13 -9.03
C VAL A 94 -12.26 -0.95 -9.32
N HIS A 95 -12.44 -2.25 -9.52
CA HIS A 95 -11.33 -3.13 -9.91
C HIS A 95 -10.88 -2.88 -11.36
N ARG A 96 -11.84 -2.84 -12.29
CA ARG A 96 -11.58 -2.73 -13.73
C ARG A 96 -12.63 -1.85 -14.40
N ARG A 97 -12.19 -1.02 -15.35
CA ARG A 97 -13.05 -0.22 -16.24
C ARG A 97 -12.44 -0.21 -17.63
N ASP A 98 -13.27 -0.34 -18.67
CA ASP A 98 -12.85 -0.27 -20.08
C ASP A 98 -11.64 -1.17 -20.41
N GLY A 99 -11.62 -2.38 -19.85
CA GLY A 99 -10.53 -3.33 -20.06
C GLY A 99 -9.23 -3.03 -19.31
N ARG A 100 -9.16 -1.97 -18.49
CA ARG A 100 -7.98 -1.60 -17.67
C ARG A 100 -8.22 -1.86 -16.20
N VAL A 101 -7.23 -2.45 -15.52
CA VAL A 101 -7.25 -2.58 -14.06
C VAL A 101 -6.98 -1.21 -13.45
N LEU A 102 -7.90 -0.72 -12.62
CA LEU A 102 -7.73 0.52 -11.87
C LEU A 102 -7.18 0.24 -10.47
N ASN A 103 -7.72 -0.78 -9.80
CA ASN A 103 -7.30 -1.18 -8.47
C ASN A 103 -7.15 -2.70 -8.41
N ASP A 104 -5.96 -3.18 -8.08
CA ASP A 104 -5.71 -4.60 -7.83
C ASP A 104 -6.23 -5.02 -6.44
N TYR A 105 -6.51 -6.32 -6.30
CA TYR A 105 -6.84 -6.89 -4.99
C TYR A 105 -5.58 -6.94 -4.12
N LEU A 106 -5.59 -6.18 -3.02
CA LEU A 106 -4.49 -6.17 -2.06
C LEU A 106 -4.75 -7.17 -0.91
N ARG A 107 -6.01 -7.31 -0.49
CA ARG A 107 -6.40 -8.28 0.54
C ARG A 107 -6.92 -9.58 -0.04
N SER A 108 -6.38 -10.70 0.44
CA SER A 108 -6.84 -12.05 0.09
C SER A 108 -8.32 -12.25 0.49
N PRO A 109 -9.12 -13.01 -0.29
CA PRO A 109 -10.51 -13.31 0.06
C PRO A 109 -10.66 -14.14 1.34
N SER A 110 -9.58 -14.79 1.78
CA SER A 110 -9.56 -15.59 3.00
C SER A 110 -9.47 -14.76 4.29
N TYR A 111 -9.27 -13.44 4.19
CA TYR A 111 -9.12 -12.53 5.32
C TYR A 111 -10.18 -11.41 5.29
N GLY A 112 -10.67 -11.06 6.48
CA GLY A 112 -11.66 -10.00 6.68
C GLY A 112 -13.09 -10.38 6.29
N PRO A 113 -14.03 -9.43 6.32
CA PRO A 113 -15.41 -9.67 5.94
C PRO A 113 -15.54 -10.10 4.47
N LYS A 114 -16.45 -11.04 4.18
CA LYS A 114 -16.68 -11.63 2.85
C LYS A 114 -16.89 -10.58 1.76
N ASP A 115 -17.69 -9.56 2.06
CA ASP A 115 -18.05 -8.48 1.15
C ASP A 115 -17.36 -7.15 1.54
N GLY A 116 -16.30 -7.23 2.35
CA GLY A 116 -15.55 -6.07 2.82
C GLY A 116 -14.60 -5.48 1.76
N PRO A 117 -14.03 -4.30 2.02
CA PRO A 117 -13.09 -3.63 1.13
C PRO A 117 -11.82 -4.47 0.90
N ARG A 118 -11.38 -4.64 -0.35
CA ARG A 118 -10.22 -5.50 -0.67
C ARG A 118 -9.31 -4.96 -1.77
N LEU A 119 -9.75 -3.91 -2.46
CA LEU A 119 -8.99 -3.28 -3.52
C LEU A 119 -7.98 -2.28 -2.94
N ALA A 120 -6.83 -2.12 -3.59
CA ALA A 120 -5.77 -1.23 -3.15
C ALA A 120 -6.30 0.19 -2.84
N GLY A 121 -7.13 0.76 -3.73
CA GLY A 121 -7.70 2.09 -3.53
C GLY A 121 -8.68 2.20 -2.36
N GLN A 122 -9.34 1.10 -1.95
CA GLN A 122 -10.21 1.11 -0.76
C GLN A 122 -9.42 0.99 0.54
N LEU A 123 -8.23 0.40 0.48
CA LEU A 123 -7.38 0.13 1.64
C LEU A 123 -6.27 1.18 1.79
N PHE A 124 -6.26 2.20 0.94
CA PHE A 124 -5.25 3.25 0.95
C PHE A 124 -5.31 4.07 2.23
N HIS A 125 -4.15 4.28 2.85
CA HIS A 125 -4.00 5.16 3.99
C HIS A 125 -3.29 6.47 3.61
N GLY A 126 -2.11 6.38 2.98
CA GLY A 126 -1.33 7.57 2.68
C GLY A 126 -0.01 7.32 1.93
N TYR A 127 0.56 8.42 1.44
CA TYR A 127 1.90 8.44 0.83
C TYR A 127 2.90 9.20 1.70
N PHE A 128 4.17 8.82 1.60
CA PHE A 128 5.25 9.53 2.30
C PHE A 128 6.60 9.38 1.61
N ARG A 129 7.51 10.31 1.88
CA ARG A 129 8.89 10.25 1.37
C ARG A 129 9.67 9.16 2.10
N PRO A 130 10.55 8.42 1.40
CA PRO A 130 11.46 7.50 2.07
C PRO A 130 12.36 8.25 3.08
N PRO A 131 12.88 7.56 4.10
CA PRO A 131 13.87 8.12 5.00
C PRO A 131 15.13 8.54 4.22
N ARG A 132 15.82 9.58 4.72
CA ARG A 132 17.08 10.08 4.16
C ARG A 132 18.25 9.16 4.44
#